data_AF-A0A126ZGU0-F1
#
_entry.id   AF-A0A126ZGU0-F1
#
_cell.length_a   1.000
_cell.length_b   1.000
_cell.length_c   1.000
_cell.angle_alpha   90.00
_cell.angle_beta   90.00
_cell.angle_gamma   90.00
#
_symmetry.space_group_name_H-M   'P 1'
#
loop_
_entity.id
_entity.type
_entity.pdbx_description
1 polymer ?
#
loop_
_entity_poly.entity_id
_entity_poly.type
_entity_poly.pdbx_seq_one_letter_code
_entity_poly.pdbx_strand_id
1 'polypeptide(L)' 'MLHQLATARLPHVVDRPEDIDAVQVLVMAGHVKAEISPLIRDIDGSRPRAASVLEITSLGRRMLRTFRLRAG' A
#
# COMPACT_ATOMS: atom_id res chain seq x y z
N MET A 1 -0.75 -5.17 6.45
CA MET A 1 -0.37 -4.44 5.22
C MET A 1 1.13 -4.27 5.02
N LEU A 2 1.87 -3.43 5.78
CA LEU A 2 3.29 -3.16 5.47
C LEU A 2 4.19 -4.42 5.44
N HIS A 3 3.95 -5.38 6.36
CA HIS A 3 4.63 -6.68 6.32
C HIS A 3 4.27 -7.51 5.08
N GLN A 4 3.02 -7.49 4.64
CA GLN A 4 2.58 -8.22 3.44
C GLN A 4 3.25 -7.65 2.18
N LEU A 5 3.33 -6.33 2.06
CA LEU A 5 4.05 -5.66 0.98
C LEU A 5 5.56 -5.96 1.01
N ALA A 6 6.14 -6.17 2.19
CA ALA A 6 7.56 -6.53 2.34
C ALA A 6 7.91 -7.91 1.80
N THR A 7 6.93 -8.80 1.72
CA THR A 7 7.06 -10.16 1.15
C THR A 7 6.58 -10.24 -0.30
N ALA A 8 5.90 -9.21 -0.80
CA ALA A 8 5.43 -9.15 -2.18
C ALA A 8 6.56 -8.70 -3.13
N ARG A 9 6.43 -9.08 -4.41
CA ARG A 9 7.25 -8.51 -5.49
C ARG A 9 6.67 -7.15 -5.87
N LEU A 10 7.54 -6.14 -5.95
CA LEU A 10 7.15 -4.80 -6.37
C LEU A 10 7.48 -4.58 -7.87
N PRO A 11 6.67 -3.79 -8.60
CA PRO A 11 5.44 -3.14 -8.13
C PRO A 11 4.31 -4.15 -7.83
N HIS A 12 3.51 -3.86 -6.80
CA HIS A 12 2.40 -4.73 -6.36
C HIS A 12 1.07 -4.00 -6.44
N VAL A 13 0.11 -4.56 -7.17
CA VAL A 13 -1.23 -4.00 -7.36
C VAL A 13 -2.16 -4.55 -6.29
N VAL A 14 -2.98 -3.66 -5.73
CA VAL A 14 -3.98 -3.95 -4.71
C VAL A 14 -5.29 -3.29 -5.12
N ASP A 15 -6.37 -4.08 -5.15
CA ASP A 15 -7.68 -3.70 -5.70
C ASP A 15 -8.84 -3.87 -4.70
N ARG A 16 -8.58 -4.48 -3.55
CA ARG A 16 -9.56 -4.60 -2.46
C ARG A 16 -9.70 -3.27 -1.71
N PRO A 17 -10.91 -2.76 -1.48
CA PRO A 17 -11.12 -1.47 -0.81
C PRO A 17 -10.36 -1.32 0.52
N GLU A 18 -10.44 -2.35 1.37
CA GLU A 18 -9.76 -2.39 2.67
C GLU A 18 -8.24 -2.28 2.57
N ASP A 19 -7.67 -2.88 1.53
CA ASP A 19 -6.23 -2.89 1.31
C ASP A 19 -5.76 -1.57 0.68
N ILE A 20 -6.57 -0.97 -0.19
CA ILE A 20 -6.28 0.35 -0.77
C ILE A 20 -6.26 1.42 0.32
N ASP A 21 -7.19 1.38 1.26
CA ASP A 21 -7.21 2.31 2.39
C ASP A 21 -5.97 2.11 3.29
N ALA A 22 -5.58 0.86 3.54
CA ALA A 22 -4.35 0.57 4.26
C ALA A 22 -3.10 1.06 3.52
N VAL A 23 -3.04 0.92 2.19
CA VAL A 23 -1.96 1.49 1.36
C VAL A 23 -1.95 3.01 1.48
N GLN A 24 -3.11 3.67 1.44
CA GLN A 24 -3.18 5.12 1.58
C GLN A 24 -2.68 5.61 2.94
N VAL A 25 -3.03 4.92 4.03
CA VAL A 25 -2.47 5.20 5.36
C VAL A 25 -0.94 5.07 5.35
N LEU A 26 -0.39 4.04 4.71
CA LEU A 26 1.06 3.85 4.61
C LEU A 26 1.75 4.90 3.75
N VAL A 27 1.11 5.39 2.69
CA VAL A 27 1.59 6.52 1.87
C VAL A 27 1.61 7.80 2.71
N MET A 28 0.50 8.12 3.38
CA MET A 28 0.41 9.32 4.24
C MET A 28 1.44 9.29 5.37
N ALA A 29 1.72 8.10 5.92
CA ALA A 29 2.74 7.90 6.95
C ALA A 29 4.18 7.81 6.40
N GLY A 30 4.38 7.91 5.08
CA GLY A 30 5.71 7.92 4.44
C GLY A 30 6.41 6.55 4.36
N HIS A 31 5.70 5.45 4.60
CA HIS A 31 6.29 4.10 4.62
C HIS A 31 6.40 3.46 3.24
N VAL A 32 5.58 3.89 2.28
CA VAL A 32 5.59 3.38 0.89
C VAL A 32 5.40 4.52 -0.10
N LYS A 33 5.85 4.31 -1.34
CA LYS A 33 5.38 5.09 -2.50
C LYS A 33 4.39 4.25 -3.30
N ALA A 34 3.25 4.82 -3.63
CA ALA A 34 2.23 4.15 -4.42
C ALA A 34 1.51 5.13 -5.34
N GLU A 35 1.04 4.62 -6.46
CA GLU A 35 0.07 5.30 -7.34
C GLU A 35 -1.32 4.78 -7.00
N ILE A 36 -2.25 5.67 -6.66
CA ILE A 36 -3.62 5.28 -6.30
C ILE A 36 -4.57 5.90 -7.31
N SER A 37 -5.25 5.06 -8.09
CA SER A 37 -6.24 5.53 -9.05
C SER A 37 -7.42 6.16 -8.31
N PRO A 38 -7.95 7.31 -8.77
CA PRO A 38 -9.16 7.90 -8.18
C PRO A 38 -10.37 6.99 -8.41
N LEU A 39 -11.33 7.04 -7.49
CA LEU A 39 -12.64 6.41 -7.71
C LEU A 39 -13.39 7.25 -8.75
N ILE A 40 -13.36 6.83 -10.01
CA ILE A 40 -14.13 7.48 -11.07
C ILE A 40 -15.50 6.80 -11.13
N ARG A 41 -16.55 7.54 -10.75
CA ARG A 41 -17.93 7.18 -11.06
C ARG A 41 -18.19 7.58 -12.51
N ASP A 42 -17.92 6.65 -13.42
CA ASP A 42 -18.23 6.87 -14.83
C ASP A 42 -19.71 6.55 -15.08
N ILE A 43 -20.30 7.21 -16.08
CA ILE A 43 -21.73 7.12 -16.41
C ILE A 43 -22.12 5.68 -16.81
N ASP A 44 -21.15 4.89 -17.31
CA ASP A 44 -21.31 3.50 -17.77
C ASP A 44 -20.81 2.44 -16.77
N GLY A 45 -20.39 2.82 -15.57
CA GLY A 45 -19.96 1.88 -14.52
C GLY A 45 -18.82 2.41 -13.65
N SER A 46 -18.86 2.06 -12.37
CA SER A 46 -17.78 2.41 -11.44
C SER A 46 -16.52 1.66 -11.84
N ARG A 47 -15.43 2.37 -12.19
CA ARG A 47 -14.12 1.71 -12.28
C ARG A 47 -13.65 1.36 -10.87
N PRO A 48 -13.22 0.11 -10.62
CA PRO A 48 -12.68 -0.25 -9.31
C PRO A 48 -11.45 0.60 -9.03
N ARG A 49 -11.39 1.13 -7.82
CA ARG A 49 -10.22 1.82 -7.31
C ARG A 49 -9.09 0.79 -7.18
N ALA A 50 -7.87 1.17 -7.53
CA ALA A 50 -6.70 0.32 -7.35
C ALA A 50 -5.50 1.14 -6.88
N ALA A 51 -4.58 0.51 -6.18
CA ALA A 51 -3.30 1.07 -5.77
C ALA A 51 -2.16 0.21 -6.28
N SER A 52 -1.15 0.83 -6.89
CA SER A 52 0.11 0.19 -7.28
C SER A 52 1.21 0.65 -6.33
N VAL A 53 1.66 -0.23 -5.45
CA VAL A 53 2.78 0.03 -4.55
C VAL A 53 4.08 -0.16 -5.32
N LEU A 54 4.84 0.92 -5.48
CA LEU A 54 6.06 0.96 -6.29
C LEU A 54 7.29 0.59 -5.46
N GLU A 55 7.37 1.10 -4.23
CA GLU A 55 8.48 0.83 -3.32
C GLU A 55 8.09 0.96 -1.84
N ILE A 56 8.83 0.24 -0.99
CA ILE A 56 8.85 0.48 0.46
C ILE A 56 10.02 1.43 0.75
N THR A 57 9.72 2.57 1.37
CA THR A 57 10.74 3.60 1.65
C THR A 57 11.73 3.12 2.72
N SER A 58 12.83 3.87 2.89
CA SER A 58 13.78 3.64 4.00
C SER A 58 13.10 3.69 5.38
N LEU A 59 12.09 4.56 5.55
CA LEU A 59 11.28 4.64 6.76
C LEU A 59 10.44 3.37 6.95
N GLY A 60 9.75 2.92 5.89
CA GLY A 60 9.02 1.64 5.87
C GLY A 60 9.89 0.45 6.24
N ARG A 61 11.08 0.37 5.66
CA ARG A 61 12.07 -0.68 5.98
C ARG A 61 12.55 -0.60 7.43
N ARG A 62 12.73 0.60 7.99
CA ARG A 62 13.09 0.77 9.40
C ARG A 62 11.96 0.28 10.31
N MET A 63 10.71 0.63 10.02
CA MET A 63 9.54 0.19 10.78
C MET A 63 9.41 -1.34 10.79
N LEU A 64 9.64 -1.99 9.64
CA LEU A 64 9.63 -3.46 9.52
C LEU A 64 10.67 -4.12 10.44
N ARG A 65 11.87 -3.54 10.57
CA ARG A 65 12.90 -4.04 11.49
C ARG A 65 12.49 -3.83 12.95
N THR A 66 11.96 -2.66 13.30
CA THR A 66 11.54 -2.35 14.67
C THR A 66 10.39 -3.23 15.16
N PHE A 67 9.39 -3.49 14.31
CA PHE A 67 8.29 -4.38 14.68
C PHE A 67 8.74 -5.84 14.87
N ARG A 68 9.72 -6.30 14.08
CA ARG A 68 10.30 -7.63 14.25
C ARG A 68 11.04 -7.80 15.58
N LEU A 69 11.58 -6.72 16.16
CA LEU A 69 12.25 -6.73 17.46
C LEU A 69 11.29 -6.75 18.66
N ARG A 70 9.99 -6.50 18.46
CA ARG A 70 8.99 -6.49 19.55
C ARG A 70 8.11 -7.74 19.58
N ALA A 71 8.20 -8.58 18.56
CA ALA A 71 7.39 -9.79 18.40
C ALA A 71 8.15 -11.08 18.78
N GLY A 72 9.35 -10.95 19.36
CA GLY A 72 10.12 -12.04 19.98
C GLY A 72 10.48 -11.65 21.40
#